data_AF-A0A964Z7F7-F1
#
_entry.id   AF-A0A964Z7F7-F1
#
_cell.length_a   1.000
_cell.length_b   1.000
_cell.length_c   1.000
_cell.angle_alpha   90.00
_cell.angle_beta   90.00
_cell.angle_gamma   90.00
#
_symmetry.space_group_name_H-M   'P 1'
#
loop_
_entity.id
_entity.type
_entity.pdbx_description
1 polymer ?
#
loop_
_entity_poly.entity_id
_entity_poly.type
_entity_poly.pdbx_seq_one_letter_code
_entity_poly.pdbx_strand_id
1 'polypeptide(L)'
;MRSKFLPRRPRIESLEERSVPATIQAVAGHLFVSKQVGALTVTNNGGGSVTVQDGAKTTTVTNIGNLILITGTNLSNNITFNGTTSFPGSVLINAGNGNDNIEIFGGIGGNLTVLGGLGNDLTTVTDNLDVGGTVNMVDVLGNNDLYITADMAVGGTMAARGFNEFALKVAGSSLSVGGDLTVSALVSGQPLELSTEALTAFNVGRNLWASGYANNDSVVIEGDLLVGGNTTVSLGGTTVAGQNDFNLTPDENNANTAQLAGNLYYTGGAGLDNVVLNNQTTVAGFTKISLGAVGSNTLDDNATHAGDVIVTGGNGGNRLTFGGVMDGMVRITLGNGTNNTTFNAAPAGYLVYSGGNLSDTVLLDGADDYYVDLLFGTAGTHQLTLETGSTISGEAKSGVPANSTFTNNGDIHQPFKINF
;
A
#
# COMPACT_ATOMS: atom_id res chain seq x y z
N MET A 1 5.01 82.09 -0.67
CA MET A 1 4.78 80.74 -1.23
C MET A 1 5.56 79.73 -0.39
N ARG A 2 4.88 78.87 0.39
CA ARG A 2 5.54 77.84 1.21
C ARG A 2 5.64 76.55 0.39
N SER A 3 6.86 76.15 0.06
CA SER A 3 7.18 74.88 -0.59
C SER A 3 6.83 73.73 0.35
N LYS A 4 5.82 72.93 -0.01
CA LYS A 4 5.49 71.65 0.66
C LYS A 4 6.54 70.63 0.22
N PHE A 5 7.51 70.34 1.10
CA PHE A 5 8.36 69.15 0.94
C PHE A 5 7.50 67.91 1.19
N LEU A 6 7.25 67.13 0.13
CA LEU A 6 6.66 65.80 0.26
C LEU A 6 7.72 64.86 0.86
N PRO A 7 7.43 64.12 1.94
CA PRO A 7 8.37 63.18 2.52
C PRO A 7 8.66 62.06 1.50
N ARG A 8 9.92 61.96 1.08
CA ARG A 8 10.39 60.84 0.26
C ARG A 8 10.33 59.58 1.12
N ARG A 9 9.42 58.66 0.80
CA ARG A 9 9.41 57.32 1.39
C ARG A 9 10.69 56.60 0.96
N PRO A 10 11.47 56.01 1.89
CA PRO A 10 12.56 55.13 1.51
C PRO A 10 11.99 54.03 0.62
N ARG A 11 12.47 53.93 -0.63
CA ARG A 11 12.28 52.70 -1.40
C ARG A 11 13.22 51.69 -0.77
N ILE A 12 12.66 50.66 -0.13
CA ILE A 12 13.40 49.44 0.15
C ILE A 12 13.77 48.91 -1.23
N GLU A 13 15.05 49.03 -1.60
CA GLU A 13 15.58 48.31 -2.74
C GLU A 13 15.40 46.83 -2.42
N SER A 14 14.77 46.09 -3.35
CA SER A 14 14.67 44.64 -3.25
C SER A 14 16.06 44.10 -2.96
N LEU A 15 16.25 43.47 -1.79
CA LEU A 15 17.50 42.80 -1.42
C LEU A 15 17.89 41.94 -2.60
N GLU A 16 18.97 42.32 -3.28
CA GLU A 16 19.55 41.49 -4.32
C GLU A 16 19.90 40.17 -3.64
N GLU A 17 19.20 39.11 -4.02
CA GLU A 17 19.45 37.78 -3.53
C GLU A 17 20.82 37.36 -4.07
N ARG A 18 21.86 37.74 -3.34
CA ARG A 18 23.22 37.35 -3.67
C ARG A 18 23.31 35.87 -3.43
N SER A 19 23.40 35.12 -4.53
CA SER A 19 23.71 33.71 -4.54
C SER A 19 24.95 33.44 -3.69
N VAL A 20 24.75 32.93 -2.48
CA VAL A 20 25.82 32.46 -1.60
C VAL A 20 25.99 30.97 -1.91
N PRO A 21 27.21 30.48 -2.19
CA PRO A 21 27.44 29.05 -2.40
C PRO A 21 26.97 28.20 -1.22
N ALA A 22 26.76 26.89 -1.46
CA ALA A 22 26.44 25.95 -0.39
C ALA A 22 27.41 26.10 0.79
N THR A 23 26.85 26.08 2.00
CA THR A 23 27.61 26.00 3.24
C THR A 23 27.94 24.53 3.49
N ILE A 24 29.24 24.20 3.45
CA ILE A 24 29.77 22.85 3.67
C ILE A 24 30.60 22.88 4.96
N GLN A 25 30.22 22.09 5.95
CA GLN A 25 30.90 22.06 7.25
C GLN A 25 31.12 20.61 7.72
N ALA A 26 32.32 20.31 8.20
CA ALA A 26 32.66 19.03 8.80
C ALA A 26 32.94 19.20 10.29
N VAL A 27 32.22 18.48 11.15
CA VAL A 27 32.43 18.52 12.61
C VAL A 27 32.26 17.14 13.19
N ALA A 28 33.26 16.65 13.94
CA ALA A 28 33.20 15.39 14.68
C ALA A 28 32.72 14.17 13.86
N GLY A 29 33.15 14.07 12.61
CA GLY A 29 32.77 12.96 11.72
C GLY A 29 31.42 13.11 11.04
N HIS A 30 30.75 14.26 11.21
CA HIS A 30 29.52 14.64 10.53
C HIS A 30 29.80 15.65 9.42
N LEU A 31 29.12 15.50 8.29
CA LEU A 31 29.10 16.47 7.20
C LEU A 31 27.75 17.18 7.17
N PHE A 32 27.77 18.51 7.13
CA PHE A 32 26.62 19.37 7.00
C PHE A 32 26.71 20.11 5.67
N VAL A 33 25.68 19.99 4.83
CA VAL A 33 25.55 20.68 3.55
C VAL A 33 24.24 21.45 3.55
N SER A 34 24.27 22.75 3.24
CA SER A 34 23.06 23.57 3.15
C SER A 34 23.16 24.71 2.15
N LYS A 35 22.02 25.29 1.76
CA LYS A 35 21.93 26.50 0.89
C LYS A 35 22.59 26.32 -0.47
N GLN A 36 22.37 25.18 -1.13
CA GLN A 36 22.82 24.98 -2.50
C GLN A 36 22.18 26.00 -3.45
N VAL A 37 22.90 26.32 -4.53
CA VAL A 37 22.47 27.29 -5.55
C VAL A 37 22.05 26.58 -6.83
N GLY A 38 22.60 25.38 -7.08
CA GLY A 38 22.25 24.56 -8.23
C GLY A 38 21.96 23.11 -7.83
N ALA A 39 22.12 22.21 -8.80
CA ALA A 39 22.10 20.77 -8.53
C ALA A 39 23.20 20.42 -7.52
N LEU A 40 22.81 19.67 -6.50
CA LEU A 40 23.68 19.22 -5.43
C LEU A 40 23.94 17.72 -5.59
N THR A 41 25.20 17.32 -5.70
CA THR A 41 25.60 15.91 -5.68
C THR A 41 26.54 15.66 -4.52
N VAL A 42 26.24 14.67 -3.68
CA VAL A 42 27.07 14.24 -2.56
C VAL A 42 27.50 12.79 -2.80
N THR A 43 28.79 12.59 -3.05
CA THR A 43 29.37 11.28 -3.39
C THR A 43 30.26 10.77 -2.26
N ASN A 44 29.96 9.60 -1.70
CA ASN A 44 30.87 8.89 -0.81
C ASN A 44 31.95 8.17 -1.63
N ASN A 45 33.19 8.62 -1.51
CA ASN A 45 34.35 8.03 -2.20
C ASN A 45 34.97 6.86 -1.42
N GLY A 46 34.48 6.58 -0.21
CA GLY A 46 35.01 5.56 0.69
C GLY A 46 36.14 6.09 1.56
N GLY A 47 36.57 5.28 2.55
CA GLY A 47 37.64 5.67 3.48
C GLY A 47 37.35 6.93 4.30
N GLY A 48 36.06 7.26 4.49
CA GLY A 48 35.61 8.48 5.14
C GLY A 48 35.80 9.77 4.32
N SER A 49 35.97 9.66 3.00
CA SER A 49 36.06 10.79 2.07
C SER A 49 34.74 11.01 1.34
N VAL A 50 34.24 12.24 1.32
CA VAL A 50 32.99 12.64 0.66
C VAL A 50 33.24 13.84 -0.24
N THR A 51 32.77 13.77 -1.48
CA THR A 51 32.78 14.89 -2.43
C THR A 51 31.41 15.53 -2.49
N VAL A 52 31.35 16.85 -2.33
CA VAL A 52 30.15 17.67 -2.47
C VAL A 52 30.30 18.55 -3.71
N GLN A 53 29.40 18.42 -4.67
CA GLN A 53 29.32 19.26 -5.84
C GLN A 53 28.05 20.11 -5.79
N ASP A 54 28.19 21.44 -5.75
CA ASP A 54 27.10 22.42 -5.82
C ASP A 54 27.24 23.20 -7.14
N GLY A 55 26.44 22.81 -8.14
CA GLY A 55 26.58 23.28 -9.52
C GLY A 55 27.97 22.95 -10.10
N ALA A 56 28.74 23.99 -10.42
CA ALA A 56 30.10 23.84 -10.96
C ALA A 56 31.20 23.77 -9.89
N LYS A 57 30.87 23.95 -8.61
CA LYS A 57 31.85 23.95 -7.51
C LYS A 57 31.92 22.58 -6.86
N THR A 58 33.14 22.10 -6.62
CA THR A 58 33.38 20.80 -6.00
C THR A 58 34.28 20.98 -4.76
N THR A 59 33.90 20.34 -3.66
CA THR A 59 34.66 20.32 -2.40
C THR A 59 34.75 18.88 -1.89
N THR A 60 35.93 18.42 -1.52
CA THR A 60 36.12 17.11 -0.89
C THR A 60 36.41 17.29 0.60
N VAL A 61 35.73 16.50 1.41
CA VAL A 61 35.83 16.50 2.86
C VAL A 61 36.24 15.11 3.33
N THR A 62 37.15 15.02 4.29
CA THR A 62 37.65 13.75 4.85
C THR A 62 37.21 13.54 6.29
N ASN A 63 37.41 12.33 6.79
CA ASN A 63 37.02 11.89 8.14
C ASN A 63 35.51 11.95 8.39
N ILE A 64 34.68 11.76 7.36
CA ILE A 64 33.22 11.66 7.48
C ILE A 64 32.84 10.19 7.63
N GLY A 65 32.32 9.81 8.79
CA GLY A 65 31.96 8.41 9.07
C GLY A 65 30.65 8.22 9.82
N ASN A 66 30.03 9.31 10.31
CA ASN A 66 28.90 9.23 11.21
C ASN A 66 27.57 9.64 10.54
N LEU A 67 27.50 10.87 10.04
CA LEU A 67 26.29 11.44 9.43
C LEU A 67 26.65 12.30 8.22
N ILE A 68 25.85 12.21 7.18
CA ILE A 68 25.75 13.23 6.14
C ILE A 68 24.37 13.86 6.27
N LEU A 69 24.33 15.15 6.58
CA LEU A 69 23.12 15.95 6.67
C LEU A 69 23.07 16.95 5.53
N ILE A 70 22.10 16.79 4.65
CA ILE A 70 21.80 17.69 3.54
C ILE A 70 20.54 18.47 3.90
N THR A 71 20.58 19.79 3.84
CA THR A 71 19.42 20.67 4.03
C THR A 71 19.26 21.56 2.81
N GLY A 72 18.21 21.33 2.04
CA GLY A 72 17.90 22.13 0.88
C GLY A 72 17.28 23.48 1.25
N THR A 73 16.45 24.00 0.35
CA THR A 73 15.94 25.37 0.38
C THR A 73 14.42 25.37 0.23
N ASN A 74 13.79 26.56 0.24
CA ASN A 74 12.36 26.67 -0.08
C ASN A 74 12.09 26.80 -1.60
N LEU A 75 13.12 26.60 -2.43
CA LEU A 75 13.03 26.56 -3.88
C LEU A 75 13.24 25.13 -4.34
N SER A 76 12.81 24.80 -5.55
CA SER A 76 13.06 23.48 -6.15
C SER A 76 14.55 23.11 -6.15
N ASN A 77 14.83 21.89 -5.70
CA ASN A 77 16.18 21.37 -5.52
C ASN A 77 16.36 20.06 -6.27
N ASN A 78 17.54 19.86 -6.86
CA ASN A 78 17.97 18.56 -7.37
C ASN A 78 19.07 18.08 -6.45
N ILE A 79 18.79 17.05 -5.66
CA ILE A 79 19.70 16.50 -4.65
C ILE A 79 20.01 15.05 -5.01
N THR A 80 21.28 14.74 -5.27
CA THR A 80 21.73 13.37 -5.52
C THR A 80 22.66 12.93 -4.39
N PHE A 81 22.34 11.81 -3.74
CA PHE A 81 23.28 11.09 -2.87
C PHE A 81 23.79 9.84 -3.60
N ASN A 82 25.12 9.74 -3.72
CA ASN A 82 25.80 8.65 -4.38
C ASN A 82 26.71 7.90 -3.39
N GLY A 83 26.25 6.74 -2.94
CA GLY A 83 26.97 5.79 -2.10
C GLY A 83 27.79 4.75 -2.87
N THR A 84 28.50 5.12 -3.96
CA THR A 84 29.30 4.16 -4.78
C THR A 84 30.12 3.18 -3.96
N THR A 85 30.66 3.64 -2.83
CA THR A 85 31.16 2.78 -1.76
C THR A 85 30.18 2.89 -0.59
N SER A 86 29.93 1.78 0.11
CA SER A 86 29.02 1.80 1.26
C SER A 86 29.48 2.83 2.29
N PHE A 87 28.63 3.82 2.56
CA PHE A 87 28.88 4.83 3.58
C PHE A 87 28.56 4.24 4.94
N PRO A 88 29.51 4.11 5.89
CA PRO A 88 29.26 3.38 7.14
C PRO A 88 28.28 4.09 8.09
N GLY A 89 28.00 5.38 7.88
CA GLY A 89 27.13 6.18 8.73
C GLY A 89 25.70 6.28 8.23
N SER A 90 24.98 7.30 8.70
CA SER A 90 23.60 7.60 8.28
C SER A 90 23.53 8.79 7.33
N VAL A 91 22.50 8.83 6.49
CA VAL A 91 22.21 9.96 5.60
C VAL A 91 20.86 10.56 5.97
N LEU A 92 20.84 11.88 6.15
CA LEU A 92 19.60 12.65 6.32
C LEU A 92 19.53 13.71 5.24
N ILE A 93 18.46 13.68 4.45
CA ILE A 93 18.12 14.69 3.45
C ILE A 93 16.85 15.40 3.93
N ASN A 94 16.94 16.71 4.13
CA ASN A 94 15.80 17.59 4.37
C ASN A 94 15.71 18.54 3.18
N ALA A 95 14.86 18.25 2.21
CA ALA A 95 14.88 18.90 0.89
C ALA A 95 14.34 20.33 0.96
N GLY A 96 13.29 20.56 1.75
CA GLY A 96 12.87 21.91 2.16
C GLY A 96 11.38 22.12 1.95
N ASN A 97 10.98 23.11 1.16
CA ASN A 97 9.57 23.32 0.80
C ASN A 97 9.40 23.54 -0.71
N GLY A 98 10.46 23.34 -1.49
CA GLY A 98 10.42 23.43 -2.95
C GLY A 98 9.76 22.18 -3.54
N ASN A 99 9.60 22.15 -4.87
CA ASN A 99 9.33 20.89 -5.56
C ASN A 99 10.70 20.26 -5.86
N ASP A 100 11.08 19.28 -5.07
CA ASP A 100 12.43 18.75 -5.02
C ASP A 100 12.53 17.39 -5.73
N ASN A 101 13.61 17.18 -6.48
CA ASN A 101 13.97 15.88 -7.05
C ASN A 101 15.16 15.30 -6.29
N ILE A 102 14.96 14.14 -5.68
CA ILE A 102 15.92 13.50 -4.79
C ILE A 102 16.30 12.14 -5.40
N GLU A 103 17.57 11.98 -5.75
CA GLU A 103 18.10 10.72 -6.29
C GLU A 103 19.03 10.07 -5.26
N ILE A 104 18.85 8.78 -5.00
CA ILE A 104 19.61 8.05 -3.98
C ILE A 104 20.02 6.70 -4.53
N PHE A 105 21.30 6.36 -4.42
CA PHE A 105 21.80 5.03 -4.78
C PHE A 105 23.10 4.69 -4.05
N GLY A 106 23.50 3.41 -4.09
CA GLY A 106 24.68 2.87 -3.43
C GLY A 106 24.42 2.41 -1.99
N GLY A 107 25.49 2.20 -1.21
CA GLY A 107 25.37 1.65 0.15
C GLY A 107 25.32 2.71 1.25
N ILE A 108 24.44 2.51 2.25
CA ILE A 108 24.35 3.27 3.50
C ILE A 108 24.31 2.27 4.66
N GLY A 109 25.41 2.11 5.40
CA GLY A 109 25.50 1.17 6.52
C GLY A 109 24.59 1.51 7.72
N GLY A 110 24.28 2.80 7.91
CA GLY A 110 23.38 3.28 8.95
C GLY A 110 21.94 3.48 8.46
N ASN A 111 21.31 4.56 8.91
CA ASN A 111 19.92 4.89 8.55
C ASN A 111 19.88 5.85 7.35
N LEU A 112 18.82 5.76 6.57
CA LEU A 112 18.46 6.76 5.57
C LEU A 112 17.19 7.48 6.02
N THR A 113 17.22 8.81 6.05
CA THR A 113 16.04 9.64 6.28
C THR A 113 15.89 10.68 5.19
N VAL A 114 14.71 10.75 4.58
CA VAL A 114 14.36 11.76 3.58
C VAL A 114 13.13 12.50 4.07
N LEU A 115 13.23 13.82 4.15
CA LEU A 115 12.15 14.73 4.48
C LEU A 115 11.95 15.62 3.25
N GLY A 116 10.88 15.39 2.48
CA GLY A 116 10.58 16.15 1.25
C GLY A 116 10.21 17.59 1.60
N GLY A 117 9.04 17.77 2.20
CA GLY A 117 8.66 19.06 2.72
C GLY A 117 7.18 19.36 2.63
N LEU A 118 6.87 20.45 1.94
CA LEU A 118 5.50 20.87 1.63
C LEU A 118 5.25 21.00 0.11
N GLY A 119 6.29 20.84 -0.72
CA GLY A 119 6.17 20.92 -2.17
C GLY A 119 5.76 19.59 -2.78
N ASN A 120 5.81 19.50 -4.10
CA ASN A 120 5.61 18.24 -4.81
C ASN A 120 6.98 17.63 -5.08
N ASP A 121 7.36 16.65 -4.27
CA ASP A 121 8.68 16.07 -4.23
C ASP A 121 8.71 14.70 -4.92
N LEU A 122 9.78 14.42 -5.66
CA LEU A 122 10.04 13.13 -6.28
C LEU A 122 11.30 12.54 -5.65
N THR A 123 11.19 11.38 -5.02
CA THR A 123 12.34 10.60 -4.57
C THR A 123 12.51 9.39 -5.48
N THR A 124 13.69 9.20 -6.07
CA THR A 124 14.00 8.06 -6.95
C THR A 124 15.21 7.29 -6.45
N VAL A 125 15.08 5.96 -6.37
CA VAL A 125 16.19 5.01 -6.20
C VAL A 125 16.60 4.50 -7.58
N THR A 126 17.67 5.09 -8.14
CA THR A 126 18.02 4.94 -9.55
C THR A 126 18.98 3.79 -9.88
N ASP A 127 19.68 3.27 -8.87
CA ASP A 127 20.59 2.12 -8.93
C ASP A 127 20.52 1.38 -7.58
N ASN A 128 21.19 0.25 -7.43
CA ASN A 128 21.09 -0.61 -6.27
C ASN A 128 21.34 0.18 -4.96
N LEU A 129 20.40 0.09 -4.02
CA LEU A 129 20.43 0.79 -2.75
C LEU A 129 20.39 -0.21 -1.59
N ASP A 130 21.49 -0.29 -0.85
CA ASP A 130 21.60 -1.13 0.35
C ASP A 130 21.64 -0.24 1.60
N VAL A 131 20.61 -0.28 2.44
CA VAL A 131 20.54 0.42 3.72
C VAL A 131 20.63 -0.57 4.87
N GLY A 132 21.71 -0.55 5.65
CA GLY A 132 21.93 -1.50 6.75
C GLY A 132 20.98 -1.30 7.93
N GLY A 133 20.55 -0.06 8.19
CA GLY A 133 19.63 0.31 9.25
C GLY A 133 18.19 0.48 8.76
N THR A 134 17.55 1.56 9.19
CA THR A 134 16.16 1.89 8.83
C THR A 134 16.09 2.91 7.71
N VAL A 135 15.05 2.82 6.88
CA VAL A 135 14.66 3.86 5.93
C VAL A 135 13.41 4.58 6.45
N ASN A 136 13.47 5.89 6.56
CA ASN A 136 12.32 6.73 6.91
C ASN A 136 12.18 7.88 5.92
N MET A 137 11.22 7.76 5.02
CA MET A 137 10.87 8.79 4.05
C MET A 137 9.53 9.38 4.47
N VAL A 138 9.52 10.67 4.77
CA VAL A 138 8.33 11.38 5.23
C VAL A 138 8.15 12.62 4.38
N ASP A 139 6.99 12.69 3.78
CA ASP A 139 6.48 13.89 3.17
C ASP A 139 5.14 14.24 3.79
N VAL A 140 4.90 15.49 4.13
CA VAL A 140 3.72 15.83 4.96
C VAL A 140 2.64 16.55 4.18
N LEU A 141 2.96 17.17 3.04
CA LEU A 141 2.03 17.85 2.14
C LEU A 141 2.55 17.76 0.70
N GLY A 142 1.68 18.02 -0.27
CA GLY A 142 2.04 17.98 -1.69
C GLY A 142 1.62 16.70 -2.38
N ASN A 143 1.97 16.59 -3.66
CA ASN A 143 1.86 15.37 -4.44
C ASN A 143 3.25 14.77 -4.60
N ASN A 144 3.56 13.81 -3.73
CA ASN A 144 4.92 13.30 -3.57
C ASN A 144 5.01 11.85 -4.00
N ASP A 145 6.07 11.53 -4.72
CA ASP A 145 6.23 10.21 -5.32
C ASP A 145 7.56 9.57 -4.89
N LEU A 146 7.54 8.26 -4.65
CA LEU A 146 8.73 7.45 -4.37
C LEU A 146 8.82 6.34 -5.43
N TYR A 147 9.84 6.43 -6.27
CA TYR A 147 10.12 5.45 -7.31
C TYR A 147 11.35 4.62 -6.96
N ILE A 148 11.19 3.31 -7.03
CA ILE A 148 12.29 2.34 -6.93
C ILE A 148 12.49 1.74 -8.31
N THR A 149 13.56 2.13 -8.99
CA THR A 149 13.86 1.71 -10.37
C THR A 149 15.03 0.71 -10.46
N ALA A 150 15.50 0.23 -9.31
CA ALA A 150 16.59 -0.74 -9.17
C ALA A 150 16.37 -1.58 -7.90
N ASP A 151 17.29 -2.50 -7.58
CA ASP A 151 17.16 -3.28 -6.35
C ASP A 151 17.31 -2.40 -5.10
N MET A 152 16.45 -2.60 -4.11
CA MET A 152 16.54 -1.93 -2.82
C MET A 152 16.49 -2.95 -1.68
N ALA A 153 17.51 -2.93 -0.83
CA ALA A 153 17.55 -3.73 0.39
C ALA A 153 17.64 -2.83 1.64
N VAL A 154 16.80 -3.11 2.62
CA VAL A 154 16.75 -2.42 3.92
C VAL A 154 16.89 -3.45 5.02
N GLY A 155 17.97 -3.40 5.80
CA GLY A 155 18.24 -4.38 6.87
C GLY A 155 17.24 -4.29 8.03
N GLY A 156 16.73 -3.08 8.31
CA GLY A 156 15.75 -2.80 9.35
C GLY A 156 14.35 -2.57 8.80
N THR A 157 13.66 -1.56 9.35
CA THR A 157 12.31 -1.16 8.94
C THR A 157 12.35 -0.10 7.85
N MET A 158 11.35 -0.10 6.98
CA MET A 158 11.11 0.96 6.00
C MET A 158 9.76 1.63 6.27
N ALA A 159 9.75 2.95 6.32
CA ALA A 159 8.52 3.74 6.36
C ALA A 159 8.56 4.78 5.24
N ALA A 160 7.54 4.77 4.38
CA ALA A 160 7.26 5.78 3.37
C ALA A 160 5.90 6.40 3.67
N ARG A 161 5.88 7.63 4.16
CA ARG A 161 4.66 8.30 4.62
C ARG A 161 4.43 9.60 3.87
N GLY A 162 3.19 9.82 3.45
CA GLY A 162 2.74 10.95 2.65
C GLY A 162 3.18 10.92 1.20
N PHE A 163 3.35 9.71 0.68
CA PHE A 163 3.50 9.50 -0.76
C PHE A 163 2.14 9.24 -1.38
N ASN A 164 1.96 9.80 -2.55
CA ASN A 164 0.83 9.55 -3.43
C ASN A 164 1.11 8.30 -4.23
N GLU A 165 2.28 8.23 -4.88
CA GLU A 165 2.73 7.03 -5.56
C GLU A 165 3.96 6.43 -4.85
N PHE A 166 3.86 5.17 -4.46
CA PHE A 166 4.99 4.30 -4.11
C PHE A 166 5.06 3.22 -5.18
N ALA A 167 6.01 3.32 -6.09
CA ALA A 167 6.06 2.43 -7.25
C ALA A 167 7.44 1.78 -7.42
N LEU A 168 7.44 0.48 -7.66
CA LEU A 168 8.60 -0.23 -8.19
C LEU A 168 8.45 -0.30 -9.71
N LYS A 169 9.13 0.60 -10.44
CA LYS A 169 8.86 0.92 -11.86
C LYS A 169 9.70 0.16 -12.88
N VAL A 170 10.57 -0.75 -12.45
CA VAL A 170 11.45 -1.47 -13.37
C VAL A 170 11.23 -2.96 -13.22
N ALA A 171 10.72 -3.57 -14.29
CA ALA A 171 10.59 -5.01 -14.38
C ALA A 171 11.91 -5.69 -14.01
N GLY A 172 11.83 -6.68 -13.13
CA GLY A 172 12.98 -7.40 -12.62
C GLY A 172 13.68 -6.80 -11.40
N SER A 173 13.31 -5.60 -10.93
CA SER A 173 13.81 -5.08 -9.66
C SER A 173 13.23 -5.84 -8.46
N SER A 174 13.91 -5.70 -7.32
CA SER A 174 13.47 -6.26 -6.05
C SER A 174 13.45 -5.22 -4.92
N LEU A 175 12.51 -5.38 -4.00
CA LEU A 175 12.50 -4.68 -2.71
C LEU A 175 12.58 -5.71 -1.59
N SER A 176 13.55 -5.57 -0.71
CA SER A 176 13.72 -6.43 0.47
C SER A 176 13.82 -5.58 1.73
N VAL A 177 12.87 -5.73 2.64
CA VAL A 177 12.83 -5.05 3.94
C VAL A 177 12.93 -6.10 5.04
N GLY A 178 14.02 -6.15 5.78
CA GLY A 178 14.26 -7.16 6.81
C GLY A 178 13.29 -7.08 7.99
N GLY A 179 12.74 -5.90 8.25
CA GLY A 179 11.75 -5.64 9.29
C GLY A 179 10.35 -5.39 8.74
N ASP A 180 9.78 -4.32 9.27
CA ASP A 180 8.43 -3.83 9.02
C ASP A 180 8.43 -2.85 7.84
N LEU A 181 7.48 -2.96 6.91
CA LEU A 181 7.24 -2.01 5.82
C LEU A 181 5.94 -1.26 6.04
N THR A 182 5.99 0.06 6.15
CA THR A 182 4.82 0.95 6.21
C THR A 182 4.79 1.88 5.00
N VAL A 183 3.72 1.83 4.22
CA VAL A 183 3.42 2.78 3.15
C VAL A 183 2.11 3.48 3.49
N SER A 184 2.07 4.81 3.44
CA SER A 184 0.85 5.54 3.77
C SER A 184 0.73 6.87 3.04
N ALA A 185 -0.48 7.24 2.65
CA ALA A 185 -0.83 8.62 2.35
C ALA A 185 -1.07 9.37 3.68
N LEU A 186 -0.48 10.56 3.85
CA LEU A 186 -0.63 11.38 5.07
C LEU A 186 -1.66 12.50 4.88
N VAL A 187 -1.99 12.85 3.64
CA VAL A 187 -2.72 14.07 3.32
C VAL A 187 -4.14 13.74 2.90
N SER A 188 -5.09 14.46 3.49
CA SER A 188 -6.48 14.41 3.05
C SER A 188 -6.62 14.81 1.60
N GLY A 189 -7.15 13.91 0.76
CA GLY A 189 -7.46 14.20 -0.62
C GLY A 189 -6.31 13.92 -1.61
N GLN A 190 -5.31 13.12 -1.22
CA GLN A 190 -4.39 12.49 -2.17
C GLN A 190 -4.60 10.97 -2.20
N PRO A 191 -4.63 10.34 -3.39
CA PRO A 191 -4.71 8.89 -3.52
C PRO A 191 -3.39 8.25 -3.07
N LEU A 192 -3.45 7.09 -2.40
CA LEU A 192 -2.32 6.17 -2.30
C LEU A 192 -2.34 5.25 -3.51
N GLU A 193 -1.23 5.13 -4.22
CA GLU A 193 -0.94 4.11 -5.22
C GLU A 193 0.33 3.39 -4.82
N LEU A 194 0.18 2.17 -4.27
CA LEU A 194 1.28 1.23 -4.07
C LEU A 194 1.25 0.23 -5.22
N SER A 195 2.18 0.37 -6.16
CA SER A 195 2.23 -0.48 -7.35
C SER A 195 3.59 -1.14 -7.55
N THR A 196 3.57 -2.31 -8.15
CA THR A 196 4.78 -3.01 -8.58
C THR A 196 4.59 -3.51 -9.99
N GLU A 197 5.55 -3.26 -10.87
CA GLU A 197 5.51 -3.74 -12.26
C GLU A 197 6.47 -4.93 -12.43
N ALA A 198 5.93 -6.12 -12.70
CA ALA A 198 6.70 -7.32 -13.08
C ALA A 198 7.99 -7.56 -12.26
N LEU A 199 7.87 -7.61 -10.93
CA LEU A 199 9.02 -7.76 -10.03
C LEU A 199 9.70 -9.12 -10.10
N THR A 200 10.98 -9.13 -9.73
CA THR A 200 11.61 -10.38 -9.27
C THR A 200 11.21 -10.73 -7.85
N ALA A 201 11.13 -9.78 -6.92
CA ALA A 201 10.69 -10.04 -5.54
C ALA A 201 10.28 -8.78 -4.74
N PHE A 202 9.20 -8.90 -3.95
CA PHE A 202 8.80 -7.97 -2.89
C PHE A 202 8.81 -8.71 -1.55
N ASN A 203 9.86 -8.54 -0.77
CA ASN A 203 10.08 -9.25 0.49
C ASN A 203 9.97 -8.30 1.69
N VAL A 204 9.09 -8.62 2.64
CA VAL A 204 8.95 -7.96 3.93
C VAL A 204 9.12 -8.99 5.04
N GLY A 205 10.21 -8.90 5.79
CA GLY A 205 10.59 -9.90 6.80
C GLY A 205 9.62 -9.99 7.97
N ARG A 206 8.88 -8.92 8.26
CA ARG A 206 7.85 -8.87 9.30
C ARG A 206 6.51 -8.45 8.69
N ASN A 207 5.93 -7.33 9.09
CA ASN A 207 4.58 -6.97 8.68
C ASN A 207 4.60 -5.91 7.56
N LEU A 208 3.60 -6.00 6.69
CA LEU A 208 3.28 -5.01 5.67
C LEU A 208 2.06 -4.20 6.12
N TRP A 209 2.21 -2.87 6.17
CA TRP A 209 1.10 -1.94 6.36
C TRP A 209 1.00 -0.99 5.18
N ALA A 210 -0.17 -0.97 4.52
CA ALA A 210 -0.51 0.02 3.52
C ALA A 210 -1.77 0.76 3.96
N SER A 211 -1.73 2.09 4.04
CA SER A 211 -2.89 2.90 4.42
C SER A 211 -3.09 4.11 3.53
N GLY A 212 -4.17 4.12 2.77
CA GLY A 212 -4.64 5.27 2.01
C GLY A 212 -5.46 6.25 2.87
N TYR A 213 -6.20 7.13 2.22
CA TYR A 213 -7.06 8.12 2.88
C TYR A 213 -8.38 8.28 2.10
N ALA A 214 -9.10 9.38 2.30
CA ALA A 214 -10.25 9.74 1.48
C ALA A 214 -9.81 10.03 0.03
N ASN A 215 -9.94 9.05 -0.87
CA ASN A 215 -9.93 9.16 -2.34
C ASN A 215 -9.96 7.75 -2.97
N ASN A 216 -9.64 7.65 -4.27
CA ASN A 216 -9.33 6.38 -4.90
C ASN A 216 -7.94 5.93 -4.47
N ASP A 217 -7.83 4.85 -3.70
CA ASP A 217 -6.54 4.29 -3.33
C ASP A 217 -6.32 2.93 -3.99
N SER A 218 -5.08 2.54 -4.19
CA SER A 218 -4.70 1.31 -4.86
C SER A 218 -3.49 0.67 -4.19
N VAL A 219 -3.57 -0.63 -3.96
CA VAL A 219 -2.45 -1.49 -3.61
C VAL A 219 -2.47 -2.66 -4.59
N VAL A 220 -1.61 -2.60 -5.61
CA VAL A 220 -1.49 -3.60 -6.66
C VAL A 220 -0.08 -4.16 -6.61
N ILE A 221 0.05 -5.43 -6.23
CA ILE A 221 1.34 -6.11 -6.19
C ILE A 221 1.35 -7.17 -7.29
N GLU A 222 2.09 -6.87 -8.36
CA GLU A 222 2.42 -7.80 -9.44
C GLU A 222 3.81 -8.41 -9.20
N GLY A 223 3.87 -9.73 -9.14
CA GLY A 223 5.10 -10.50 -8.94
C GLY A 223 5.14 -11.27 -7.63
N ASP A 224 6.34 -11.73 -7.27
CA ASP A 224 6.58 -12.44 -6.01
C ASP A 224 6.39 -11.51 -4.81
N LEU A 225 5.53 -11.91 -3.88
CA LEU A 225 5.32 -11.22 -2.61
C LEU A 225 5.57 -12.19 -1.46
N LEU A 226 6.45 -11.85 -0.54
CA LEU A 226 6.65 -12.58 0.70
C LEU A 226 6.53 -11.63 1.89
N VAL A 227 5.56 -11.89 2.77
CA VAL A 227 5.41 -11.17 4.04
C VAL A 227 5.52 -12.16 5.19
N GLY A 228 6.58 -12.03 5.99
CA GLY A 228 6.88 -12.95 7.10
C GLY A 228 5.92 -12.84 8.30
N GLY A 229 5.13 -11.77 8.38
CA GLY A 229 4.16 -11.47 9.42
C GLY A 229 2.78 -11.14 8.85
N ASN A 230 2.09 -10.18 9.46
CA ASN A 230 0.75 -9.80 9.02
C ASN A 230 0.79 -8.82 7.85
N THR A 231 -0.22 -8.88 7.00
CA THR A 231 -0.51 -7.87 5.97
C THR A 231 -1.75 -7.10 6.38
N THR A 232 -1.64 -5.78 6.49
CA THR A 232 -2.75 -4.89 6.81
C THR A 232 -2.88 -3.82 5.74
N VAL A 233 -4.01 -3.78 5.08
CA VAL A 233 -4.35 -2.82 4.03
C VAL A 233 -5.61 -2.07 4.45
N SER A 234 -5.54 -0.74 4.49
CA SER A 234 -6.66 0.14 4.80
C SER A 234 -6.78 1.20 3.72
N LEU A 235 -7.77 1.10 2.86
CA LEU A 235 -7.95 1.98 1.71
C LEU A 235 -9.25 2.75 1.83
N GLY A 236 -9.26 3.98 1.33
CA GLY A 236 -10.42 4.86 1.34
C GLY A 236 -10.68 5.50 2.71
N GLY A 237 -11.44 6.60 2.67
CA GLY A 237 -11.99 7.27 3.84
C GLY A 237 -13.47 6.97 4.00
N THR A 238 -14.04 7.15 5.20
CA THR A 238 -15.47 6.90 5.46
C THR A 238 -16.40 8.00 4.93
N THR A 239 -15.86 9.14 4.49
CA THR A 239 -16.63 10.34 4.17
C THR A 239 -16.71 10.67 2.69
N VAL A 240 -15.77 10.19 1.87
CA VAL A 240 -15.69 10.44 0.43
C VAL A 240 -15.72 9.09 -0.28
N ALA A 241 -16.68 8.92 -1.18
CA ALA A 241 -16.74 7.72 -2.01
C ALA A 241 -15.57 7.71 -2.99
N GLY A 242 -14.70 6.72 -2.89
CA GLY A 242 -13.59 6.46 -3.81
C GLY A 242 -13.71 5.09 -4.47
N GLN A 243 -12.85 4.84 -5.44
CA GLN A 243 -12.57 3.49 -5.94
C GLN A 243 -11.30 2.99 -5.26
N ASN A 244 -11.41 1.93 -4.46
CA ASN A 244 -10.28 1.33 -3.77
C ASN A 244 -9.98 -0.04 -4.34
N ASP A 245 -8.75 -0.25 -4.79
CA ASP A 245 -8.31 -1.50 -5.39
C ASP A 245 -7.25 -2.16 -4.49
N PHE A 246 -7.48 -3.39 -4.04
CA PHE A 246 -6.47 -4.22 -3.39
C PHE A 246 -6.31 -5.51 -4.19
N ASN A 247 -5.22 -5.59 -4.96
CA ASN A 247 -5.00 -6.66 -5.90
C ASN A 247 -3.65 -7.36 -5.63
N LEU A 248 -3.71 -8.64 -5.29
CA LEU A 248 -2.57 -9.54 -5.27
C LEU A 248 -2.65 -10.46 -6.49
N THR A 249 -2.02 -10.02 -7.59
CA THR A 249 -1.90 -10.77 -8.85
C THR A 249 -0.44 -11.01 -9.19
N PRO A 250 0.23 -11.97 -8.52
CA PRO A 250 1.43 -12.58 -9.05
C PRO A 250 1.27 -12.93 -10.53
N ASP A 251 2.32 -12.70 -11.32
CA ASP A 251 2.34 -12.98 -12.76
C ASP A 251 2.10 -14.47 -13.02
N GLU A 252 1.00 -14.78 -13.70
CA GLU A 252 0.58 -16.14 -14.05
C GLU A 252 1.60 -16.90 -14.92
N ASN A 253 2.48 -16.18 -15.61
CA ASN A 253 3.51 -16.78 -16.47
C ASN A 253 4.77 -17.19 -15.71
N ASN A 254 4.91 -16.72 -14.47
CA ASN A 254 6.01 -17.09 -13.61
C ASN A 254 5.47 -17.94 -12.45
N ALA A 255 6.35 -18.75 -11.84
CA ALA A 255 6.03 -19.48 -10.63
C ALA A 255 5.87 -18.55 -9.42
N ASN A 256 5.50 -17.29 -9.66
CA ASN A 256 5.45 -16.24 -8.69
C ASN A 256 4.29 -16.52 -7.73
N THR A 257 4.52 -16.25 -6.45
CA THR A 257 3.55 -16.50 -5.39
C THR A 257 3.43 -15.31 -4.47
N ALA A 258 2.22 -15.07 -3.96
CA ALA A 258 2.01 -14.18 -2.83
C ALA A 258 1.89 -15.03 -1.57
N GLN A 259 2.90 -14.97 -0.70
CA GLN A 259 2.99 -15.75 0.53
C GLN A 259 2.87 -14.82 1.74
N LEU A 260 1.72 -14.88 2.40
CA LEU A 260 1.43 -14.14 3.62
C LEU A 260 1.53 -15.11 4.81
N ALA A 261 2.66 -15.10 5.51
CA ALA A 261 2.92 -16.05 6.60
C ALA A 261 2.11 -15.76 7.87
N GLY A 262 1.50 -14.57 7.99
CA GLY A 262 0.60 -14.18 9.06
C GLY A 262 -0.85 -14.05 8.60
N ASN A 263 -1.58 -13.14 9.25
CA ASN A 263 -2.97 -12.85 8.93
C ASN A 263 -3.07 -11.76 7.85
N LEU A 264 -4.15 -11.80 7.08
CA LEU A 264 -4.50 -10.75 6.13
C LEU A 264 -5.68 -9.92 6.66
N TYR A 265 -5.50 -8.60 6.73
CA TYR A 265 -6.54 -7.65 7.07
C TYR A 265 -6.71 -6.65 5.94
N TYR A 266 -7.93 -6.55 5.42
CA TYR A 266 -8.35 -5.49 4.50
C TYR A 266 -9.50 -4.69 5.11
N THR A 267 -9.41 -3.37 5.04
CA THR A 267 -10.50 -2.43 5.39
C THR A 267 -10.67 -1.42 4.26
N GLY A 268 -11.79 -1.50 3.55
CA GLY A 268 -12.22 -0.54 2.53
C GLY A 268 -12.95 0.66 3.13
N GLY A 269 -13.06 1.72 2.33
CA GLY A 269 -13.62 3.01 2.72
C GLY A 269 -15.10 3.15 2.39
N ALA A 270 -15.54 4.36 2.06
CA ALA A 270 -16.79 4.55 1.34
C ALA A 270 -16.50 4.41 -0.17
N GLY A 271 -17.44 3.86 -0.94
CA GLY A 271 -17.37 3.80 -2.40
C GLY A 271 -17.27 2.38 -2.95
N LEU A 272 -16.55 2.22 -4.07
CA LEU A 272 -16.32 0.93 -4.69
C LEU A 272 -15.04 0.34 -4.11
N ASP A 273 -15.13 -0.79 -3.42
CA ASP A 273 -13.96 -1.57 -3.04
C ASP A 273 -13.87 -2.81 -3.91
N ASN A 274 -12.71 -3.02 -4.52
CA ASN A 274 -12.40 -4.19 -5.34
C ASN A 274 -11.19 -4.91 -4.77
N VAL A 275 -11.42 -6.11 -4.25
CA VAL A 275 -10.40 -6.96 -3.65
C VAL A 275 -10.22 -8.20 -4.51
N VAL A 276 -8.99 -8.46 -4.94
CA VAL A 276 -8.63 -9.63 -5.74
C VAL A 276 -7.45 -10.33 -5.08
N LEU A 277 -7.66 -11.60 -4.73
CA LEU A 277 -6.62 -12.52 -4.25
C LEU A 277 -6.56 -13.68 -5.23
N ASN A 278 -5.49 -13.82 -6.01
CA ASN A 278 -5.43 -14.85 -7.05
C ASN A 278 -5.13 -16.25 -6.47
N ASN A 279 -5.15 -17.27 -7.35
CA ASN A 279 -4.87 -18.67 -6.98
C ASN A 279 -3.40 -18.97 -6.61
N GLN A 280 -2.49 -18.02 -6.80
CA GLN A 280 -1.09 -18.11 -6.36
C GLN A 280 -0.87 -17.40 -5.02
N THR A 281 -1.93 -16.85 -4.42
CA THR A 281 -1.90 -16.23 -3.10
C THR A 281 -2.15 -17.28 -2.02
N THR A 282 -1.34 -17.25 -0.96
CA THR A 282 -1.45 -18.12 0.21
C THR A 282 -1.45 -17.28 1.49
N VAL A 283 -2.38 -17.56 2.39
CA VAL A 283 -2.50 -16.92 3.70
C VAL A 283 -2.43 -17.99 4.78
N ALA A 284 -1.36 -17.98 5.57
CA ALA A 284 -1.14 -19.00 6.60
C ALA A 284 -1.96 -18.74 7.88
N GLY A 285 -2.36 -17.49 8.12
CA GLY A 285 -3.26 -17.11 9.21
C GLY A 285 -4.72 -17.09 8.80
N PHE A 286 -5.51 -16.29 9.51
CA PHE A 286 -6.89 -15.99 9.10
C PHE A 286 -6.93 -14.75 8.19
N THR A 287 -8.00 -14.64 7.41
CA THR A 287 -8.27 -13.52 6.51
C THR A 287 -9.50 -12.75 6.99
N LYS A 288 -9.38 -11.43 7.14
CA LYS A 288 -10.50 -10.54 7.45
C LYS A 288 -10.59 -9.44 6.42
N ILE A 289 -11.71 -9.39 5.70
CA ILE A 289 -11.98 -8.40 4.65
C ILE A 289 -13.23 -7.63 5.06
N SER A 290 -13.07 -6.34 5.34
CA SER A 290 -14.18 -5.41 5.57
C SER A 290 -14.31 -4.50 4.36
N LEU A 291 -15.22 -4.83 3.45
CA LEU A 291 -15.57 -4.00 2.30
C LEU A 291 -16.33 -2.75 2.78
N GLY A 292 -16.44 -1.76 1.90
CA GLY A 292 -16.92 -0.44 2.24
C GLY A 292 -18.36 -0.38 2.67
N ALA A 293 -18.65 0.64 3.48
CA ALA A 293 -19.95 0.82 4.13
C ALA A 293 -21.07 1.17 3.14
N VAL A 294 -20.73 1.74 1.98
CA VAL A 294 -21.64 2.17 0.92
C VAL A 294 -20.98 1.95 -0.44
N GLY A 295 -21.74 1.53 -1.43
CA GLY A 295 -21.28 1.41 -2.82
C GLY A 295 -21.38 -0.02 -3.34
N SER A 296 -20.93 -0.24 -4.58
CA SER A 296 -20.87 -1.59 -5.13
C SER A 296 -19.47 -2.16 -4.89
N ASN A 297 -19.35 -3.27 -4.18
CA ASN A 297 -18.07 -3.87 -3.84
C ASN A 297 -17.87 -5.21 -4.53
N THR A 298 -16.63 -5.55 -4.86
CA THR A 298 -16.22 -6.83 -5.43
C THR A 298 -15.16 -7.49 -4.57
N LEU A 299 -15.33 -8.79 -4.33
CA LEU A 299 -14.29 -9.67 -3.79
C LEU A 299 -14.17 -10.88 -4.73
N ASP A 300 -12.97 -11.10 -5.26
CA ASP A 300 -12.60 -12.31 -5.98
C ASP A 300 -11.46 -12.99 -5.23
N ASP A 301 -11.81 -13.99 -4.42
CA ASP A 301 -10.90 -14.71 -3.54
C ASP A 301 -10.64 -16.12 -4.06
N ASN A 302 -9.58 -16.25 -4.84
CA ASN A 302 -9.08 -17.52 -5.34
C ASN A 302 -7.89 -18.05 -4.52
N ALA A 303 -7.53 -17.40 -3.42
CA ALA A 303 -6.35 -17.73 -2.63
C ALA A 303 -6.51 -19.01 -1.78
N THR A 304 -5.38 -19.57 -1.35
CA THR A 304 -5.37 -20.63 -0.33
C THR A 304 -5.29 -20.04 1.06
N HIS A 305 -6.24 -20.36 1.93
CA HIS A 305 -6.31 -19.90 3.32
C HIS A 305 -6.21 -21.09 4.27
N ALA A 306 -5.19 -21.07 5.14
CA ALA A 306 -5.04 -22.09 6.18
C ALA A 306 -5.97 -21.84 7.39
N GLY A 307 -6.44 -20.59 7.57
CA GLY A 307 -7.34 -20.19 8.65
C GLY A 307 -8.75 -19.82 8.18
N ASP A 308 -9.49 -19.16 9.07
CA ASP A 308 -10.84 -18.70 8.79
C ASP A 308 -10.84 -17.50 7.83
N VAL A 309 -11.90 -17.39 7.01
CA VAL A 309 -12.15 -16.22 6.15
C VAL A 309 -13.39 -15.49 6.66
N ILE A 310 -13.23 -14.22 7.04
CA ILE A 310 -14.29 -13.37 7.56
C ILE A 310 -14.48 -12.18 6.62
N VAL A 311 -15.65 -12.09 6.00
CA VAL A 311 -16.01 -11.00 5.10
C VAL A 311 -17.18 -10.20 5.70
N THR A 312 -17.02 -8.89 5.76
CA THR A 312 -18.11 -7.96 6.06
C THR A 312 -18.26 -6.99 4.89
N GLY A 313 -19.47 -6.84 4.37
CA GLY A 313 -19.78 -5.84 3.34
C GLY A 313 -20.84 -4.87 3.84
N GLY A 314 -20.71 -3.60 3.48
CA GLY A 314 -21.69 -2.57 3.82
C GLY A 314 -22.95 -2.61 2.97
N ASN A 315 -23.66 -1.48 2.95
CA ASN A 315 -24.81 -1.29 2.09
C ASN A 315 -24.39 -1.07 0.63
N GLY A 316 -25.24 -1.47 -0.30
CA GLY A 316 -24.97 -1.43 -1.73
C GLY A 316 -24.70 -2.82 -2.31
N GLY A 317 -24.37 -2.89 -3.59
CA GLY A 317 -24.28 -4.18 -4.28
C GLY A 317 -22.96 -4.89 -3.99
N ASN A 318 -22.96 -6.02 -3.29
CA ASN A 318 -21.74 -6.79 -3.04
C ASN A 318 -21.68 -8.01 -3.96
N ARG A 319 -20.61 -8.17 -4.74
CA ARG A 319 -20.33 -9.39 -5.50
C ARG A 319 -19.12 -10.09 -4.92
N LEU A 320 -19.32 -11.28 -4.37
CA LEU A 320 -18.27 -12.10 -3.78
C LEU A 320 -18.10 -13.40 -4.58
N THR A 321 -16.87 -13.78 -4.87
CA THR A 321 -16.53 -15.05 -5.53
C THR A 321 -15.43 -15.71 -4.72
N PHE A 322 -15.60 -16.98 -4.37
CA PHE A 322 -14.62 -17.79 -3.66
C PHE A 322 -14.27 -19.00 -4.52
N GLY A 323 -13.04 -19.06 -5.04
CA GLY A 323 -12.58 -20.17 -5.87
C GLY A 323 -11.32 -20.89 -5.34
N GLY A 324 -10.75 -20.39 -4.25
CA GLY A 324 -9.56 -20.96 -3.64
C GLY A 324 -9.85 -22.05 -2.61
N VAL A 325 -8.78 -22.54 -1.96
CA VAL A 325 -8.87 -23.53 -0.89
C VAL A 325 -9.03 -22.81 0.45
N MET A 326 -10.02 -23.22 1.25
CA MET A 326 -10.29 -22.63 2.56
C MET A 326 -10.32 -23.73 3.62
N ASP A 327 -9.25 -23.88 4.39
CA ASP A 327 -9.11 -24.94 5.41
C ASP A 327 -9.96 -24.64 6.66
N GLY A 328 -10.29 -23.38 6.90
CA GLY A 328 -11.09 -22.91 8.03
C GLY A 328 -12.59 -22.78 7.72
N MET A 329 -13.28 -22.03 8.58
CA MET A 329 -14.66 -21.60 8.32
C MET A 329 -14.71 -20.32 7.48
N VAL A 330 -15.81 -20.14 6.74
CA VAL A 330 -16.10 -18.88 6.03
C VAL A 330 -17.29 -18.21 6.71
N ARG A 331 -17.14 -16.95 7.11
CA ARG A 331 -18.23 -16.12 7.66
C ARG A 331 -18.42 -14.87 6.83
N ILE A 332 -19.62 -14.70 6.30
CA ILE A 332 -20.01 -13.55 5.49
C ILE A 332 -21.14 -12.79 6.18
N THR A 333 -21.03 -11.47 6.28
CA THR A 333 -22.09 -10.58 6.76
C THR A 333 -22.21 -9.39 5.83
N LEU A 334 -23.36 -9.23 5.18
CA LEU A 334 -23.60 -8.20 4.17
C LEU A 334 -24.70 -7.22 4.61
N GLY A 335 -24.52 -5.95 4.27
CA GLY A 335 -25.52 -4.92 4.45
C GLY A 335 -26.65 -5.00 3.41
N ASN A 336 -27.52 -3.98 3.42
CA ASN A 336 -28.64 -3.90 2.48
C ASN A 336 -28.14 -3.60 1.07
N GLY A 337 -28.48 -4.43 0.09
CA GLY A 337 -28.24 -4.18 -1.32
C GLY A 337 -28.49 -5.44 -2.16
N THR A 338 -28.11 -5.41 -3.43
CA THR A 338 -28.12 -6.63 -4.25
C THR A 338 -26.81 -7.38 -4.03
N ASN A 339 -26.87 -8.47 -3.27
CA ASN A 339 -25.69 -9.25 -2.92
C ASN A 339 -25.64 -10.55 -3.72
N ASN A 340 -24.55 -10.78 -4.45
CA ASN A 340 -24.30 -12.02 -5.17
C ASN A 340 -23.06 -12.69 -4.58
N THR A 341 -23.18 -13.94 -4.15
CA THR A 341 -22.08 -14.71 -3.59
C THR A 341 -21.99 -16.05 -4.29
N THR A 342 -20.81 -16.37 -4.84
CA THR A 342 -20.54 -17.63 -5.51
C THR A 342 -19.40 -18.35 -4.81
N PHE A 343 -19.59 -19.65 -4.55
CA PHE A 343 -18.56 -20.56 -4.07
C PHE A 343 -18.26 -21.61 -5.14
N ASN A 344 -17.06 -21.57 -5.71
CA ASN A 344 -16.57 -22.57 -6.67
C ASN A 344 -15.82 -23.72 -5.97
N ALA A 345 -15.64 -23.64 -4.65
CA ALA A 345 -15.09 -24.67 -3.78
C ALA A 345 -15.73 -24.56 -2.40
N ALA A 346 -16.00 -25.70 -1.75
CA ALA A 346 -16.51 -25.67 -0.37
C ALA A 346 -15.38 -25.36 0.64
N PRO A 347 -15.65 -24.56 1.68
CA PRO A 347 -14.73 -24.49 2.81
C PRO A 347 -14.71 -25.83 3.56
N ALA A 348 -13.55 -26.21 4.08
CA ALA A 348 -13.41 -27.42 4.89
C ALA A 348 -14.19 -27.32 6.22
N GLY A 349 -14.38 -26.10 6.73
CA GLY A 349 -15.21 -25.80 7.90
C GLY A 349 -16.67 -25.51 7.57
N TYR A 350 -17.29 -24.64 8.38
CA TYR A 350 -18.67 -24.17 8.16
C TYR A 350 -18.70 -22.96 7.24
N LEU A 351 -19.71 -22.89 6.39
CA LEU A 351 -20.12 -21.68 5.70
C LEU A 351 -21.26 -20.99 6.48
N VAL A 352 -20.97 -19.83 7.06
CA VAL A 352 -21.95 -18.97 7.72
C VAL A 352 -22.21 -17.75 6.84
N TYR A 353 -23.45 -17.56 6.41
CA TYR A 353 -23.86 -16.43 5.58
C TYR A 353 -24.97 -15.64 6.25
N SER A 354 -24.84 -14.32 6.28
CA SER A 354 -25.87 -13.39 6.72
C SER A 354 -26.04 -12.27 5.70
N GLY A 355 -27.12 -12.35 4.91
CA GLY A 355 -27.47 -11.37 3.88
C GLY A 355 -28.20 -10.13 4.43
N GLY A 356 -28.48 -9.18 3.54
CA GLY A 356 -29.19 -7.93 3.86
C GLY A 356 -30.70 -8.01 3.58
N ASN A 357 -31.44 -6.92 3.82
CA ASN A 357 -32.90 -6.86 3.59
C ASN A 357 -33.29 -6.59 2.12
N LEU A 358 -32.43 -6.89 1.16
CA LEU A 358 -32.70 -6.70 -0.27
C LEU A 358 -32.38 -8.02 -0.99
N SER A 359 -32.17 -7.98 -2.31
CA SER A 359 -31.98 -9.23 -3.05
C SER A 359 -30.63 -9.86 -2.74
N ASP A 360 -30.62 -11.13 -2.35
CA ASP A 360 -29.41 -11.90 -2.09
C ASP A 360 -29.42 -13.17 -2.94
N THR A 361 -28.30 -13.50 -3.57
CA THR A 361 -28.09 -14.77 -4.29
C THR A 361 -26.87 -15.46 -3.73
N VAL A 362 -27.02 -16.73 -3.33
CA VAL A 362 -25.93 -17.62 -2.96
C VAL A 362 -25.92 -18.79 -3.95
N LEU A 363 -24.80 -18.94 -4.66
CA LEU A 363 -24.53 -20.04 -5.59
C LEU A 363 -23.42 -20.93 -5.02
N LEU A 364 -23.72 -22.22 -4.87
CA LEU A 364 -22.78 -23.26 -4.43
C LEU A 364 -22.46 -24.13 -5.66
N ASP A 365 -21.31 -23.90 -6.29
CA ASP A 365 -20.89 -24.44 -7.59
C ASP A 365 -19.63 -25.32 -7.54
N GLY A 366 -18.94 -25.40 -6.40
CA GLY A 366 -17.88 -26.38 -6.19
C GLY A 366 -18.43 -27.78 -5.97
N ALA A 367 -17.96 -28.78 -6.72
CA ALA A 367 -18.37 -30.19 -6.60
C ALA A 367 -17.86 -30.85 -5.29
N ASP A 368 -18.33 -30.32 -4.15
CA ASP A 368 -17.88 -30.61 -2.80
C ASP A 368 -19.06 -30.68 -1.81
N ASP A 369 -18.77 -31.03 -0.55
CA ASP A 369 -19.74 -31.07 0.55
C ASP A 369 -19.79 -29.73 1.30
N TYR A 370 -20.94 -29.06 1.31
CA TYR A 370 -21.18 -27.81 2.02
C TYR A 370 -21.88 -28.04 3.37
N TYR A 371 -21.28 -27.51 4.45
CA TYR A 371 -21.89 -27.43 5.78
C TYR A 371 -22.31 -25.99 6.07
N VAL A 372 -23.61 -25.69 6.00
CA VAL A 372 -24.09 -24.30 5.92
C VAL A 372 -24.97 -23.85 7.09
N ASP A 373 -24.85 -22.57 7.44
CA ASP A 373 -25.84 -21.79 8.19
C ASP A 373 -26.10 -20.49 7.41
N LEU A 374 -27.17 -20.49 6.60
CA LEU A 374 -27.51 -19.38 5.70
C LEU A 374 -28.72 -18.63 6.26
N LEU A 375 -28.54 -17.34 6.54
CA LEU A 375 -29.61 -16.43 6.94
C LEU A 375 -29.75 -15.31 5.90
N PHE A 376 -30.86 -15.33 5.18
CA PHE A 376 -31.28 -14.26 4.28
C PHE A 376 -32.10 -13.21 5.02
N GLY A 377 -32.17 -12.00 4.49
CA GLY A 377 -32.88 -10.89 5.12
C GLY A 377 -34.41 -11.03 5.17
N THR A 378 -35.07 -9.95 5.60
CA THR A 378 -36.53 -9.90 5.78
C THR A 378 -37.26 -9.06 4.72
N ALA A 379 -36.61 -8.79 3.58
CA ALA A 379 -37.21 -8.15 2.40
C ALA A 379 -36.39 -8.48 1.15
N GLY A 380 -36.98 -8.33 -0.04
CA GLY A 380 -36.32 -8.61 -1.32
C GLY A 380 -36.66 -9.98 -1.92
N THR A 381 -35.78 -10.43 -2.82
CA THR A 381 -35.81 -11.76 -3.44
C THR A 381 -34.53 -12.50 -3.03
N HIS A 382 -34.67 -13.68 -2.45
CA HIS A 382 -33.51 -14.46 -2.01
C HIS A 382 -33.41 -15.76 -2.80
N GLN A 383 -32.23 -16.07 -3.31
CA GLN A 383 -31.99 -17.28 -4.09
C GLN A 383 -30.83 -18.06 -3.49
N LEU A 384 -31.07 -19.35 -3.27
CA LEU A 384 -30.03 -20.35 -3.03
C LEU A 384 -30.02 -21.33 -4.20
N THR A 385 -28.87 -21.48 -4.85
CA THR A 385 -28.67 -22.48 -5.90
C THR A 385 -27.57 -23.45 -5.48
N LEU A 386 -27.87 -24.75 -5.52
CA LEU A 386 -26.90 -25.83 -5.37
C LEU A 386 -26.68 -26.48 -6.73
N GLU A 387 -25.46 -26.43 -7.27
CA GLU A 387 -25.17 -26.99 -8.59
C GLU A 387 -24.89 -28.48 -8.57
N THR A 388 -24.86 -29.06 -9.77
CA THR A 388 -24.66 -30.50 -9.97
C THR A 388 -23.32 -30.96 -9.38
N GLY A 389 -23.34 -32.04 -8.62
CA GLY A 389 -22.14 -32.61 -8.00
C GLY A 389 -21.77 -32.02 -6.64
N SER A 390 -22.48 -30.97 -6.20
CA SER A 390 -22.37 -30.46 -4.83
C SER A 390 -23.29 -31.22 -3.89
N THR A 391 -22.88 -31.37 -2.62
CA THR A 391 -23.80 -31.81 -1.55
C THR A 391 -24.00 -30.73 -0.50
N ILE A 392 -25.17 -30.66 0.14
CA ILE A 392 -25.45 -29.67 1.18
C ILE A 392 -26.02 -30.30 2.45
N SER A 393 -25.57 -29.80 3.60
CA SER A 393 -26.12 -30.11 4.93
C SER A 393 -26.16 -28.84 5.81
N GLY A 394 -26.98 -28.85 6.86
CA GLY A 394 -27.14 -27.70 7.77
C GLY A 394 -28.50 -27.00 7.64
N GLU A 395 -28.51 -25.67 7.61
CA GLU A 395 -29.74 -24.89 7.62
C GLU A 395 -29.69 -23.65 6.70
N ALA A 396 -30.79 -23.40 5.99
CA ALA A 396 -31.03 -22.17 5.24
C ALA A 396 -32.38 -21.56 5.63
N LYS A 397 -32.38 -20.28 6.00
CA LYS A 397 -33.55 -19.52 6.48
C LYS A 397 -33.71 -18.24 5.70
N SER A 398 -34.94 -17.90 5.37
CA SER A 398 -35.31 -16.59 4.84
C SER A 398 -36.35 -15.92 5.72
N GLY A 399 -36.19 -14.61 5.94
CA GLY A 399 -37.20 -13.79 6.62
C GLY A 399 -38.44 -13.51 5.75
N VAL A 400 -38.38 -13.77 4.43
CA VAL A 400 -39.50 -13.57 3.49
C VAL A 400 -39.73 -14.80 2.63
N PRO A 401 -40.45 -15.80 3.15
CA PRO A 401 -40.66 -17.05 2.43
C PRO A 401 -41.23 -16.87 1.01
N ALA A 402 -42.23 -16.01 0.86
CA ALA A 402 -42.97 -15.85 -0.40
C ALA A 402 -42.11 -15.43 -1.63
N ASN A 403 -40.93 -14.87 -1.43
CA ASN A 403 -40.02 -14.42 -2.50
C ASN A 403 -38.68 -15.16 -2.52
N SER A 404 -38.58 -16.27 -1.79
CA SER A 404 -37.34 -17.04 -1.67
C SER A 404 -37.39 -18.29 -2.54
N THR A 405 -36.32 -18.55 -3.27
CA THR A 405 -36.23 -19.71 -4.17
C THR A 405 -35.02 -20.57 -3.82
N PHE A 406 -35.23 -21.89 -3.80
CA PHE A 406 -34.15 -22.87 -3.71
C PHE A 406 -34.16 -23.72 -4.97
N THR A 407 -33.08 -23.62 -5.73
CA THR A 407 -32.83 -24.44 -6.91
C THR A 407 -31.84 -25.53 -6.54
N ASN A 408 -32.29 -26.79 -6.53
CA ASN A 408 -31.44 -27.92 -6.22
C ASN A 408 -31.11 -28.73 -7.48
N ASN A 409 -29.87 -28.63 -7.95
CA ASN A 409 -29.31 -29.48 -8.99
C ASN A 409 -28.34 -30.54 -8.43
N GLY A 410 -28.04 -30.50 -7.13
CA GLY A 410 -27.12 -31.40 -6.42
C GLY A 410 -27.79 -32.39 -5.46
N ASP A 411 -27.00 -32.95 -4.55
CA ASP A 411 -27.45 -33.91 -3.54
C ASP A 411 -27.66 -33.25 -2.17
N ILE A 412 -28.63 -33.74 -1.39
CA ILE A 412 -28.93 -33.23 -0.05
C ILE A 412 -28.55 -34.27 0.99
N HIS A 413 -27.63 -33.94 1.90
CA HIS A 413 -27.28 -34.76 3.05
C HIS A 413 -28.07 -34.34 4.29
N GLN A 414 -28.67 -35.33 4.95
CA GLN A 414 -29.47 -35.08 6.15
C GLN A 414 -28.58 -34.99 7.41
N PRO A 415 -28.82 -34.03 8.32
CA PRO A 415 -29.96 -33.10 8.30
C PRO A 415 -29.69 -31.83 7.46
N PHE A 416 -30.58 -31.55 6.50
CA PHE A 416 -30.67 -30.24 5.86
C PHE A 416 -32.08 -29.68 6.08
N LYS A 417 -32.16 -28.45 6.62
CA LYS A 417 -33.43 -27.76 6.86
C LYS A 417 -33.50 -26.50 6.01
N ILE A 418 -34.62 -26.35 5.31
CA ILE A 418 -34.92 -25.14 4.57
C ILE A 418 -36.21 -24.53 5.11
N ASN A 419 -36.16 -23.24 5.44
CA ASN A 419 -37.31 -22.42 5.82
C ASN A 419 -37.36 -21.20 4.91
N PHE A 420 -37.76 -21.46 3.68
CA PHE A 420 -38.03 -20.51 2.60
C PHE A 420 -39.52 -20.48 2.30
#